data_AF-A0A7C5F592-F1
#
_entry.id   AF-A0A7C5F592-F1
#
_cell.length_a   1.000
_cell.length_b   1.000
_cell.length_c   1.000
_cell.angle_alpha   90.00
_cell.angle_beta   90.00
_cell.angle_gamma   90.00
#
_symmetry.space_group_name_H-M   'P 1'
#
loop_
_entity.id
_entity.type
_entity.pdbx_description
1 polymer ?
#
loop_
_entity_poly.entity_id
_entity_poly.type
_entity_poly.pdbx_seq_one_letter_code
_entity_poly.pdbx_strand_id
1 'polypeptide(L)'
;MRPKDGGPARSTITTTPTAASAGAKEAGAAPTGRSAPPGAIRWDNATLAYNPGQRSVTAHFQGKQTSQLQGSALDSFLTKLGEARASELRSKKKLEKVSVLVESYGNKFTLIGLAKD
;
A
#
# COMPACT_ATOMS: atom_id res chain seq x y z
N MET A 1 -61.57 -42.23 15.70
CA MET A 1 -60.40 -41.93 14.84
C MET A 1 -59.57 -40.84 15.52
N ARG A 2 -58.37 -41.18 16.00
CA ARG A 2 -57.34 -40.23 16.46
C ARG A 2 -56.01 -40.70 15.88
N PRO A 3 -55.30 -39.90 15.07
CA PRO A 3 -53.87 -40.07 14.92
C PRO A 3 -53.14 -39.35 16.05
N LYS A 4 -52.14 -40.05 16.57
CA LYS A 4 -51.18 -39.64 17.58
C LYS A 4 -50.15 -38.65 17.02
N ASP A 5 -49.69 -37.80 17.93
CA ASP A 5 -48.31 -37.33 18.12
C ASP A 5 -47.30 -37.64 17.00
N GLY A 6 -46.77 -36.58 16.40
CA GLY A 6 -45.73 -36.62 15.38
C GLY A 6 -45.31 -35.19 15.04
N GLY A 7 -44.63 -34.55 15.98
CA GLY A 7 -44.18 -33.17 15.83
C GLY A 7 -43.24 -32.97 14.65
N PRO A 8 -43.35 -31.86 13.90
CA PRO A 8 -42.23 -31.36 13.13
C PRO A 8 -41.32 -30.56 14.07
N ALA A 9 -40.33 -31.23 14.66
CA ALA A 9 -39.12 -30.54 15.06
C ALA A 9 -38.38 -30.12 13.78
N ARG A 10 -38.68 -28.93 13.26
CA ARG A 10 -37.80 -28.25 12.30
C ARG A 10 -37.38 -26.92 12.89
N SER A 11 -36.21 -27.03 13.50
CA SER A 11 -35.31 -26.00 13.98
C SER A 11 -35.47 -24.68 13.24
N THR A 12 -35.80 -23.65 14.01
CA THR A 12 -35.53 -22.25 13.71
C THR A 12 -34.04 -22.08 13.39
N ILE A 13 -33.69 -22.02 12.10
CA ILE A 13 -32.43 -21.37 11.72
C ILE A 13 -32.67 -19.87 11.68
N THR A 14 -32.60 -19.26 12.86
CA THR A 14 -32.21 -17.86 12.97
C THR A 14 -30.75 -17.79 12.54
N THR A 15 -30.50 -17.52 11.26
CA THR A 15 -29.18 -17.11 10.81
C THR A 15 -29.19 -15.60 10.66
N THR A 16 -28.96 -14.95 11.79
CA THR A 16 -28.43 -13.58 11.82
C THR A 16 -26.97 -13.67 11.39
N PRO A 17 -26.54 -13.14 10.23
CA PRO A 17 -25.16 -12.73 10.09
C PRO A 17 -25.00 -11.46 10.95
N THR A 18 -24.66 -11.69 12.22
CA THR A 18 -24.08 -10.66 13.07
C THR A 18 -22.83 -10.12 12.35
N ALA A 19 -22.79 -8.80 12.24
CA ALA A 19 -21.70 -8.08 11.63
C ALA A 19 -20.37 -8.33 12.35
N ALA A 20 -19.30 -7.97 11.62
CA ALA A 20 -17.97 -7.61 12.08
C ALA A 20 -16.96 -8.74 12.34
N SER A 21 -16.13 -8.99 11.33
CA SER A 21 -14.67 -9.10 11.47
C SER A 21 -14.06 -8.59 10.17
N ALA A 22 -13.78 -7.29 10.07
CA ALA A 22 -12.51 -6.70 10.46
C ALA A 22 -11.33 -7.38 9.74
N GLY A 23 -11.19 -7.05 8.45
CA GLY A 23 -10.01 -7.32 7.63
C GLY A 23 -9.66 -6.12 6.75
N ALA A 24 -10.12 -4.93 7.12
CA ALA A 24 -9.52 -3.70 6.62
C ALA A 24 -8.29 -3.47 7.50
N LYS A 25 -7.11 -3.74 6.95
CA LYS A 25 -5.85 -3.26 7.55
C LYS A 25 -6.00 -1.76 7.76
N GLU A 26 -6.21 -1.38 9.02
CA GLU A 26 -5.99 -0.05 9.56
C GLU A 26 -4.54 0.32 9.26
N ALA A 27 -4.32 0.96 8.12
CA ALA A 27 -3.25 1.93 7.98
C ALA A 27 -3.74 3.18 8.71
N GLY A 28 -3.12 3.47 9.85
CA GLY A 28 -3.59 4.45 10.82
C GLY A 28 -3.90 5.84 10.25
N ALA A 29 -5.02 6.40 10.69
CA ALA A 29 -5.14 7.82 10.97
C ALA A 29 -4.36 8.08 12.29
N ALA A 30 -3.63 9.18 12.55
CA ALA A 30 -3.56 10.55 12.04
C ALA A 30 -2.15 11.12 12.46
N PRO A 31 -1.69 12.39 12.19
CA PRO A 31 -2.48 13.60 12.01
C PRO A 31 -2.07 14.52 10.84
N THR A 32 -3.02 15.38 10.47
CA THR A 32 -2.87 16.73 9.88
C THR A 32 -1.55 17.07 9.16
N GLY A 33 -1.59 17.13 7.82
CA GLY A 33 -0.54 17.81 7.08
C GLY A 33 -0.57 17.53 5.59
N ARG A 34 -1.22 18.44 4.84
CA ARG A 34 -1.12 18.59 3.38
C ARG A 34 -1.86 17.52 2.56
N SER A 35 -2.97 17.96 1.94
CA SER A 35 -3.75 17.21 0.95
C SER A 35 -2.85 16.45 -0.01
N ALA A 36 -2.74 15.13 0.18
CA ALA A 36 -2.39 14.24 -0.90
C ALA A 36 -3.55 14.32 -1.93
N PRO A 37 -3.28 14.45 -3.24
CA PRO A 37 -4.33 14.46 -4.24
C PRO A 37 -5.19 13.19 -4.10
N PRO A 38 -6.50 13.25 -4.40
CA PRO A 38 -7.41 12.11 -4.24
C PRO A 38 -6.95 10.96 -5.16
N GLY A 39 -6.21 9.99 -4.60
CA GLY A 39 -5.58 8.89 -5.35
C GLY A 39 -4.13 8.59 -4.97
N ALA A 40 -3.45 9.49 -4.27
CA ALA A 40 -2.09 9.28 -3.79
C ALA A 40 -2.06 8.48 -2.46
N ILE A 41 -1.43 7.32 -2.50
CA ILE A 41 -1.18 6.40 -1.40
C ILE A 41 0.21 6.69 -0.82
N ARG A 42 0.26 6.92 0.49
CA ARG A 42 1.51 7.08 1.24
C ARG A 42 2.02 5.71 1.71
N TRP A 43 3.30 5.43 1.46
CA TRP A 43 3.99 4.23 1.92
C TRP A 43 5.13 4.63 2.85
N ASP A 44 4.90 4.61 4.16
CA ASP A 44 5.86 5.10 5.17
C ASP A 44 7.11 4.22 5.36
N ASN A 45 7.04 2.95 4.95
CA ASN A 45 8.14 1.99 5.09
C ASN A 45 8.40 1.26 3.78
N ALA A 46 8.45 2.00 2.67
CA ALA A 46 8.79 1.41 1.38
C ALA A 46 10.28 1.09 1.29
N THR A 47 10.56 0.03 0.55
CA THR A 47 11.89 -0.37 0.10
C THR A 47 12.06 0.03 -1.34
N LEU A 48 12.96 0.97 -1.60
CA LEU A 48 13.38 1.34 -2.94
C LEU A 48 14.43 0.34 -3.42
N ALA A 49 14.24 -0.22 -4.60
CA ALA A 49 15.21 -1.02 -5.30
C ALA A 49 15.75 -0.20 -6.49
N TYR A 50 17.06 -0.05 -6.59
CA TYR A 50 17.72 0.63 -7.69
C TYR A 50 18.36 -0.37 -8.65
N ASN A 51 17.99 -0.26 -9.91
CA ASN A 51 18.54 -1.04 -11.01
C ASN A 51 19.59 -0.21 -11.74
N PRO A 52 20.90 -0.46 -11.53
CA PRO A 52 21.96 0.30 -12.18
C PRO A 52 22.02 0.07 -13.69
N GLY A 53 21.59 -1.11 -14.18
CA GLY A 53 21.58 -1.44 -15.60
C GLY A 53 20.58 -0.63 -16.42
N GLN A 54 19.45 -0.24 -15.82
CA GLN A 54 18.43 0.57 -16.48
C GLN A 54 18.37 2.02 -15.94
N ARG A 55 19.16 2.34 -14.90
CA ARG A 55 19.03 3.58 -14.12
C ARG A 55 17.58 3.82 -13.71
N SER A 56 17.00 2.83 -13.06
CA SER A 56 15.59 2.80 -12.66
C SER A 56 15.46 2.55 -11.17
N VAL A 57 14.47 3.17 -10.53
CA VAL A 57 14.09 2.91 -9.14
C VAL A 57 12.68 2.34 -9.07
N THR A 58 12.50 1.26 -8.32
CA THR A 58 11.20 0.68 -8.03
C THR A 58 10.93 0.78 -6.54
N ALA A 59 9.79 1.27 -6.11
CA ALA A 59 9.39 1.20 -4.70
C ALA A 59 8.62 -0.09 -4.45
N HIS A 60 8.93 -0.78 -3.36
CA HIS A 60 8.28 -2.00 -2.89
C HIS A 60 7.70 -1.74 -1.50
N PHE A 61 6.44 -2.08 -1.28
CA PHE A 61 5.78 -1.93 0.01
C PHE A 61 4.72 -3.00 0.21
N GLN A 62 4.84 -3.79 1.28
CA GLN A 62 3.89 -4.86 1.65
C GLN A 62 3.50 -5.79 0.47
N GLY A 63 4.47 -6.19 -0.36
CA GLY A 63 4.25 -7.05 -1.53
C GLY A 63 3.69 -6.34 -2.77
N LYS A 64 3.43 -5.03 -2.70
CA LYS A 64 3.13 -4.18 -3.86
C LYS A 64 4.41 -3.54 -4.37
N GLN A 65 4.49 -3.34 -5.68
CA GLN A 65 5.60 -2.60 -6.29
C GLN A 65 5.05 -1.49 -7.19
N THR A 66 5.78 -0.39 -7.28
CA THR A 66 5.49 0.68 -8.25
C THR A 66 6.04 0.34 -9.61
N SER A 67 5.64 1.13 -10.59
CA SER A 67 6.32 1.23 -11.86
C SER A 67 7.76 1.70 -11.64
N GLN A 68 8.65 1.22 -12.50
CA GLN A 68 10.04 1.65 -12.53
C GLN A 68 10.11 3.14 -12.87
N LEU A 69 10.67 3.92 -11.96
CA LEU A 69 10.93 5.33 -12.11
C LEU A 69 12.30 5.55 -12.76
N GLN A 70 12.36 6.24 -13.90
CA GLN A 70 13.58 6.40 -14.70
C GLN A 70 13.71 7.85 -15.20
N GLY A 71 14.85 8.19 -15.79
CA GLY A 71 15.07 9.48 -16.45
C GLY A 71 14.94 10.68 -15.52
N SER A 72 14.29 11.76 -15.99
CA SER A 72 14.12 13.01 -15.22
C SER A 72 13.33 12.83 -13.93
N ALA A 73 12.40 11.86 -13.91
CA ALA A 73 11.62 11.54 -12.72
C ALA A 73 12.48 10.87 -11.65
N LEU A 74 13.44 10.03 -12.05
CA LEU A 74 14.43 9.46 -11.13
C LEU A 74 15.30 10.55 -10.50
N ASP A 75 15.83 11.48 -11.31
CA ASP A 75 16.69 12.55 -10.80
C ASP A 75 15.96 13.46 -9.79
N SER A 76 14.72 13.83 -10.14
CA SER A 76 13.82 14.56 -9.22
C SER A 76 13.58 13.77 -7.94
N PHE A 77 13.40 12.46 -8.04
CA PHE A 77 13.18 11.60 -6.89
C PHE A 77 14.42 11.46 -6.01
N LEU A 78 15.61 11.25 -6.59
CA LEU A 78 16.87 11.21 -5.84
C LEU A 78 17.15 12.54 -5.14
N THR A 79 16.87 13.66 -5.81
CA THR A 79 16.96 15.00 -5.22
C THR A 79 16.03 15.15 -4.03
N LYS A 80 14.77 14.68 -4.15
CA LYS A 80 13.80 14.72 -3.04
C LYS A 80 14.15 13.73 -1.92
N LEU A 81 14.84 12.63 -2.24
CA LEU A 81 15.28 11.60 -1.28
C LEU A 81 16.40 12.10 -0.38
N GLY A 82 17.16 13.08 -0.87
CA GLY A 82 18.34 13.63 -0.24
C GLY A 82 19.60 12.85 -0.62
N GLU A 83 20.72 13.57 -0.75
CA GLU A 83 21.99 13.01 -1.22
C GLU A 83 22.49 11.83 -0.40
N ALA A 84 22.28 11.83 0.92
CA ALA A 84 22.70 10.73 1.79
C ALA A 84 21.99 9.41 1.43
N ARG A 85 20.66 9.46 1.30
CA ARG A 85 19.82 8.31 0.94
C ARG A 85 19.98 7.92 -0.52
N ALA A 86 20.11 8.89 -1.43
CA ALA A 86 20.35 8.64 -2.85
C ALA A 86 21.71 7.95 -3.09
N SER A 87 22.75 8.39 -2.38
CA SER A 87 24.07 7.75 -2.41
C SER A 87 24.01 6.33 -1.83
N GLU A 88 23.29 6.13 -0.74
CA GLU A 88 23.10 4.79 -0.18
C GLU A 88 22.31 3.88 -1.14
N LEU A 89 21.27 4.38 -1.78
CA LEU A 89 20.48 3.64 -2.79
C LEU A 89 21.34 3.27 -4.00
N ARG A 90 22.23 4.16 -4.48
CA ARG A 90 23.15 3.87 -5.59
C ARG A 90 24.23 2.87 -5.21
N SER A 91 24.74 2.95 -3.98
CA SER A 91 25.79 2.07 -3.46
C SER A 91 25.27 0.67 -3.10
N LYS A 92 24.19 0.60 -2.31
CA LYS A 92 23.58 -0.66 -1.84
C LYS A 92 22.59 -1.25 -2.83
N LYS A 93 22.19 -0.51 -3.87
CA LYS A 93 21.14 -0.87 -4.84
C LYS A 93 19.75 -1.09 -4.22
N LYS A 94 19.62 -0.85 -2.92
CA LYS A 94 18.37 -0.91 -2.18
C LYS A 94 18.40 0.11 -1.04
N LEU A 95 17.25 0.66 -0.70
CA LEU A 95 17.08 1.56 0.43
C LEU A 95 15.74 1.28 1.10
N GLU A 96 15.79 0.93 2.37
CA GLU A 96 14.63 0.54 3.17
C GLU A 96 14.20 1.72 4.07
N LYS A 97 12.99 1.67 4.63
CA LYS A 97 12.45 2.72 5.52
C LYS A 97 12.35 4.10 4.86
N VAL A 98 11.85 4.11 3.63
CA VAL A 98 11.59 5.36 2.90
C VAL A 98 10.10 5.60 2.79
N SER A 99 9.69 6.80 3.18
CA SER A 99 8.33 7.27 3.04
C SER A 99 8.12 7.80 1.62
N VAL A 100 7.38 7.07 0.78
CA VAL A 100 7.10 7.46 -0.61
C VAL A 100 5.62 7.77 -0.83
N LEU A 101 5.33 8.62 -1.81
CA LEU A 101 3.99 8.83 -2.34
C LEU A 101 3.88 8.12 -3.67
N VAL A 102 2.87 7.26 -3.78
CA VAL A 102 2.56 6.53 -5.00
C VAL A 102 1.12 6.82 -5.39
N GLU A 103 0.84 6.92 -6.67
CA GLU A 103 -0.52 7.08 -7.17
C GLU A 103 -0.97 5.76 -7.80
N SER A 104 -2.15 5.28 -7.41
CA SER A 104 -2.73 4.11 -8.05
C SER A 104 -3.48 4.54 -9.31
N TYR A 105 -2.98 4.15 -10.48
CA TYR A 105 -3.66 4.28 -11.76
C TYR A 105 -4.18 2.91 -12.22
N GLY A 106 -5.45 2.63 -11.90
CA GLY A 106 -6.11 1.36 -12.20
C GLY A 106 -5.37 0.18 -11.54
N ASN A 107 -4.74 -0.65 -12.36
CA ASN A 107 -3.99 -1.84 -11.91
C ASN A 107 -2.50 -1.58 -11.64
N LYS A 108 -2.02 -0.34 -11.77
CA LYS A 108 -0.60 0.03 -11.61
C LYS A 108 -0.42 1.06 -10.50
N PHE A 109 0.73 1.00 -9.83
CA PHE A 109 1.17 2.05 -8.91
C PHE A 109 2.27 2.85 -9.59
N THR A 110 2.18 4.17 -9.55
CA THR A 110 3.18 5.09 -10.10
C THR A 110 3.82 5.82 -8.94
N LEU A 111 5.15 5.78 -8.86
CA LEU A 111 5.89 6.55 -7.86
C LEU A 111 5.83 8.03 -8.25
N ILE A 112 5.03 8.81 -7.54
CA ILE A 112 4.84 10.25 -7.84
C ILE A 112 5.76 11.13 -7.01
N GLY A 113 6.32 10.63 -5.91
CA GLY A 113 7.28 11.38 -5.11
C GLY A 113 7.59 10.75 -3.77
N LEU A 114 8.11 11.59 -2.87
CA LEU A 114 8.41 11.21 -1.49
C LEU A 114 7.38 11.81 -0.54
N ALA A 115 6.97 11.02 0.43
CA ALA A 115 6.16 11.52 1.53
C ALA A 115 7.09 12.24 2.50
N LYS A 116 6.80 13.51 2.77
CA LYS A 116 7.45 14.24 3.85
C LYS A 116 6.77 13.84 5.15
N ASP A 117 7.60 13.50 6.14
CA ASP A 117 7.21 13.54 7.55
C ASP A 117 6.99 15.01 7.96
#